data_AF-A0A1W7ADQ2-F1
#
_entry.id   AF-A0A1W7ADQ2-F1
#
_cell.length_a   1.000
_cell.length_b   1.000
_cell.length_c   1.000
_cell.angle_alpha   90.00
_cell.angle_beta   90.00
_cell.angle_gamma   90.00
#
_symmetry.space_group_name_H-M   'P 1'
#
loop_
_entity.id
_entity.type
_entity.pdbx_description
1 polymer ?
#
loop_
_entity_poly.entity_id
_entity_poly.type
_entity_poly.pdbx_seq_one_letter_code
_entity_poly.pdbx_strand_id
1 'polypeptide(L)'
;MKHLRLRNKEEYRKMLQILVDYVDTIQITVTGDEDFTEQSLYQAFDDDLIKVVQTKKWPGTIRSGPGAMSYFYPYNTKMANFLKKYNSFYKQYRENGVSFFGYALDGIEADMAFLNEKEIVFYTIAHENEMRIYSESLARFLKGEGYIVKKY
;
A
#
# COMPACT_ATOMS: atom_id res chain seq x y z
N MET A 1 -12.67 -8.00 -9.64
CA MET A 1 -11.51 -7.25 -9.07
C MET A 1 -10.39 -7.28 -10.11
N LYS A 2 -9.42 -6.36 -10.09
CA LYS A 2 -8.34 -6.35 -11.10
C LYS A 2 -6.96 -6.35 -10.45
N HIS A 3 -6.02 -7.05 -11.05
CA HIS A 3 -4.62 -7.10 -10.61
C HIS A 3 -3.80 -6.12 -11.44
N LEU A 4 -2.92 -5.38 -10.77
CA LEU A 4 -1.92 -4.52 -11.38
C LEU A 4 -0.55 -5.17 -11.26
N ARG A 5 0.24 -5.15 -12.33
CA ARG A 5 1.66 -5.51 -12.27
C ARG A 5 2.50 -4.31 -12.66
N LEU A 6 3.31 -3.82 -11.71
CA LEU A 6 4.34 -2.83 -11.96
C LEU A 6 5.63 -3.54 -12.39
N ARG A 7 6.31 -2.99 -13.38
CA ARG A 7 7.51 -3.58 -14.01
C ARG A 7 8.81 -3.04 -13.44
N ASN A 8 8.81 -1.81 -12.96
CA ASN A 8 10.00 -1.11 -12.51
C ASN A 8 9.66 0.03 -11.53
N LYS A 9 10.70 0.68 -11.00
CA LYS A 9 10.58 1.80 -10.06
C LYS A 9 9.92 3.02 -10.70
N GLU A 10 10.06 3.22 -12.01
CA GLU A 10 9.45 4.34 -12.73
C GLU A 10 7.93 4.21 -12.75
N GLU A 11 7.40 3.02 -13.02
CA GLU A 11 5.96 2.73 -12.96
C GLU A 11 5.41 2.85 -11.54
N TYR A 12 6.17 2.39 -10.54
CA TYR A 12 5.80 2.60 -9.13
C TYR A 12 5.67 4.10 -8.80
N ARG A 13 6.68 4.90 -9.15
CA ARG A 13 6.68 6.34 -8.87
C ARG A 13 5.57 7.08 -9.62
N LYS A 14 5.28 6.68 -10.85
CA LYS A 14 4.14 7.19 -11.62
C LYS A 14 2.81 6.80 -10.97
N MET A 15 2.66 5.55 -10.55
CA MET A 15 1.46 5.06 -9.87
C MET A 15 1.16 5.85 -8.59
N LEU A 16 2.17 6.11 -7.75
CA LEU A 16 2.01 6.97 -6.57
C LEU A 16 1.46 8.35 -6.93
N GLN A 17 1.96 8.95 -8.02
CA GLN A 17 1.51 10.25 -8.46
C GLN A 17 0.07 10.22 -8.99
N ILE A 18 -0.27 9.19 -9.77
CA ILE A 18 -1.62 8.99 -10.32
C ILE A 18 -2.64 8.84 -9.19
N LEU A 19 -2.29 8.12 -8.11
CA LEU A 19 -3.20 7.89 -7.00
C LEU A 19 -3.68 9.19 -6.33
N VAL A 20 -2.88 10.26 -6.35
CA VAL A 20 -3.24 11.57 -5.76
C VAL A 20 -4.55 12.12 -6.33
N ASP A 21 -4.85 11.82 -7.59
CA ASP A 21 -6.07 12.32 -8.27
C ASP A 21 -7.30 11.46 -7.99
N TYR A 22 -7.15 10.33 -7.31
CA TYR A 22 -8.21 9.33 -7.10
C TYR A 22 -8.50 9.01 -5.64
N VAL A 23 -7.62 9.38 -4.71
CA VAL A 23 -7.67 8.94 -3.31
C VAL A 23 -7.37 10.11 -2.37
N ASP A 24 -8.02 10.13 -1.21
CA ASP A 24 -7.83 11.16 -0.19
C ASP A 24 -7.08 10.65 1.04
N THR A 25 -7.03 9.34 1.23
CA THR A 25 -6.52 8.69 2.45
C THR A 25 -5.69 7.47 2.09
N ILE A 26 -4.59 7.27 2.81
CA ILE A 26 -3.86 6.01 2.84
C ILE A 26 -4.04 5.35 4.22
N GLN A 27 -4.45 4.09 4.21
CA GLN A 27 -4.45 3.19 5.35
C GLN A 27 -3.21 2.30 5.26
N ILE A 28 -2.40 2.29 6.32
CA ILE A 28 -1.23 1.43 6.46
C ILE A 28 -1.52 0.46 7.60
N THR A 29 -1.58 -0.84 7.31
CA THR A 29 -1.83 -1.87 8.30
C THR A 29 -0.56 -2.65 8.56
N VAL A 30 -0.03 -2.56 9.77
CA VAL A 30 1.21 -3.23 10.18
C VAL A 30 0.85 -4.61 10.68
N THR A 31 1.35 -5.63 9.99
CA THR A 31 0.92 -7.02 10.17
C THR A 31 1.88 -7.84 11.01
N GLY A 32 3.14 -7.41 11.16
CA GLY A 32 4.05 -7.98 12.15
C GLY A 32 4.00 -7.28 13.51
N ASP A 33 4.90 -7.68 14.40
CA ASP A 33 5.01 -7.17 15.77
C ASP A 33 5.98 -5.97 15.87
N GLU A 34 6.39 -5.38 14.74
CA GLU A 34 7.30 -4.24 14.69
C GLU A 34 6.65 -2.93 15.17
N ASP A 35 7.44 -2.07 15.82
CA ASP A 35 6.98 -0.75 16.25
C ASP A 35 6.90 0.20 15.05
N PHE A 36 5.68 0.55 14.66
CA PHE A 36 5.43 1.47 13.56
C PHE A 36 5.82 2.91 13.88
N THR A 37 5.85 3.28 15.16
CA THR A 37 6.11 4.67 15.58
C THR A 37 7.56 5.09 15.32
N GLU A 38 8.46 4.11 15.25
CA GLU A 38 9.87 4.28 14.90
C GLU A 38 10.12 4.32 13.38
N GLN A 39 9.10 4.08 12.55
CA GLN A 39 9.25 4.11 11.10
C GLN A 39 9.35 5.53 10.58
N SER A 40 10.17 5.75 9.54
CA SER A 40 10.37 7.08 8.97
C SER A 40 9.07 7.71 8.47
N LEU A 41 8.10 6.88 8.02
CA LEU A 41 6.80 7.38 7.57
C LEU A 41 6.02 7.97 8.74
N TYR A 42 5.97 7.26 9.87
CA TYR A 42 5.30 7.77 11.07
C TYR A 42 5.95 9.07 11.52
N GLN A 43 7.28 9.09 11.67
CA GLN A 43 8.02 10.28 12.11
C GLN A 43 7.88 11.49 11.18
N ALA A 44 7.65 11.28 9.88
CA ALA A 44 7.52 12.38 8.91
C ALA A 44 6.09 12.96 8.79
N PHE A 45 5.10 12.26 9.33
CA PHE A 45 3.67 12.56 9.16
C PHE A 45 2.87 12.35 10.46
N ASP A 46 3.52 12.36 11.63
CA ASP A 46 2.88 12.16 12.92
C ASP A 46 1.81 13.23 13.20
N ASP A 47 2.12 14.49 12.90
CA ASP A 47 1.19 15.61 12.97
C ASP A 47 0.01 15.49 11.98
N ASP A 48 0.16 14.70 10.91
CA ASP A 48 -0.86 14.47 9.88
C ASP A 48 -1.71 13.22 10.17
N LEU A 49 -1.48 12.49 11.28
CA LEU A 49 -2.18 11.25 11.61
C LEU A 49 -3.68 11.49 11.87
N ILE A 50 -4.53 10.87 11.06
CA ILE A 50 -6.00 10.99 11.19
C ILE A 50 -6.51 10.15 12.36
N LYS A 51 -6.10 8.87 12.40
CA LYS A 51 -6.52 7.91 13.43
C LYS A 51 -5.70 6.63 13.38
N VAL A 52 -5.78 5.89 14.48
CA VAL A 52 -5.26 4.52 14.60
C VAL A 52 -6.40 3.59 15.02
N VAL A 53 -6.49 2.42 14.39
CA VAL A 53 -7.53 1.43 14.68
C VAL A 53 -6.90 0.05 14.77
N GLN A 54 -7.18 -0.68 15.85
CA GLN A 54 -6.90 -2.11 15.90
C GLN A 54 -7.99 -2.88 15.16
N THR A 55 -7.63 -3.65 14.14
CA THR A 55 -8.59 -4.37 13.30
C THR A 55 -8.18 -5.82 13.05
N LYS A 56 -9.17 -6.71 12.94
CA LYS A 56 -8.97 -8.10 12.48
C LYS A 56 -9.22 -8.27 10.99
N LYS A 57 -9.64 -7.20 10.29
CA LYS A 57 -10.00 -7.23 8.87
C LYS A 57 -9.60 -5.93 8.19
N TRP A 58 -8.91 -6.04 7.07
CA TRP A 58 -8.55 -4.94 6.19
C TRP A 58 -8.66 -5.40 4.73
N PRO A 59 -8.50 -4.50 3.75
CA PRO A 59 -8.66 -4.86 2.34
C PRO A 59 -7.78 -6.05 1.94
N GLY A 60 -8.41 -7.13 1.48
CA GLY A 60 -7.72 -8.37 1.07
C GLY A 60 -7.53 -9.42 2.15
N THR A 61 -7.60 -9.07 3.43
CA THR A 61 -7.07 -9.95 4.49
C THR A 61 -7.97 -9.99 5.73
N ILE A 62 -8.03 -11.16 6.36
CA ILE A 62 -8.69 -11.42 7.64
C ILE A 62 -7.71 -12.16 8.54
N ARG A 63 -7.49 -11.66 9.75
CA ARG A 63 -6.55 -12.24 10.72
C ARG A 63 -7.30 -12.94 11.85
N SER A 64 -6.83 -14.14 12.21
CA SER A 64 -7.20 -14.81 13.46
C SER A 64 -6.32 -14.29 14.62
N GLY A 65 -6.89 -14.14 15.82
CA GLY A 65 -6.13 -13.71 17.00
C GLY A 65 -6.21 -12.20 17.32
N PRO A 66 -5.14 -11.62 17.93
CA PRO A 66 -5.03 -10.18 18.18
C PRO A 66 -5.05 -9.42 16.85
N GLY A 67 -5.86 -8.37 16.74
CA GLY A 67 -5.94 -7.58 15.51
C GLY A 67 -4.61 -6.88 15.20
N ALA A 68 -4.43 -6.49 13.93
CA ALA A 68 -3.35 -5.64 13.47
C ALA A 68 -3.67 -4.16 13.69
N MET A 69 -2.65 -3.31 13.79
CA MET A 69 -2.83 -1.86 13.90
C MET A 69 -2.87 -1.23 12.51
N SER A 70 -3.92 -0.47 12.23
CA SER A 70 -4.07 0.33 11.00
C SER A 70 -3.97 1.81 11.31
N TYR A 71 -3.07 2.49 10.61
CA TYR A 71 -2.81 3.92 10.69
C TYR A 71 -3.35 4.61 9.45
N PHE A 72 -4.02 5.75 9.63
CA PHE A 72 -4.68 6.48 8.54
C PHE A 72 -4.06 7.86 8.40
N TYR A 73 -3.64 8.21 7.19
CA TYR A 73 -3.05 9.50 6.86
C TYR A 73 -3.72 10.09 5.62
N PRO A 74 -3.73 11.43 5.46
CA PRO A 74 -4.11 12.06 4.20
C PRO A 74 -3.19 11.59 3.09
N TYR A 75 -3.75 11.25 1.94
CA TYR A 75 -2.98 10.97 0.74
C TYR A 75 -3.00 12.20 -0.18
N ASN A 76 -1.85 12.85 -0.26
CA ASN A 76 -1.65 14.03 -1.08
C ASN A 76 -0.29 13.97 -1.79
N THR A 77 0.08 15.03 -2.51
CA THR A 77 1.37 15.10 -3.20
C THR A 77 2.58 14.97 -2.26
N LYS A 78 2.51 15.46 -1.01
CA LYS A 78 3.59 15.32 0.00
C LYS A 78 3.79 13.84 0.35
N MET A 79 2.72 13.12 0.68
CA MET A 79 2.75 11.67 0.96
C MET A 79 3.23 10.87 -0.25
N ALA A 80 2.67 11.12 -1.44
CA ALA A 80 3.09 10.46 -2.66
C ALA A 80 4.57 10.70 -2.97
N ASN A 81 5.07 11.91 -2.78
CA ASN A 81 6.49 12.23 -2.96
C ASN A 81 7.39 11.54 -1.94
N PHE A 82 6.98 11.48 -0.67
CA PHE A 82 7.73 10.77 0.36
C PHE A 82 7.89 9.28 0.00
N LEU A 83 6.80 8.62 -0.42
CA LEU A 83 6.83 7.20 -0.78
C LEU A 83 7.75 6.90 -1.98
N LYS A 84 8.11 7.88 -2.82
CA LYS A 84 9.07 7.69 -3.94
C LYS A 84 10.49 7.32 -3.48
N LYS A 85 10.80 7.46 -2.18
CA LYS A 85 12.06 6.98 -1.58
C LYS A 85 12.17 5.44 -1.62
N TYR A 86 11.02 4.76 -1.64
CA TYR A 86 10.94 3.32 -1.85
C TYR A 86 10.97 3.00 -3.36
N ASN A 87 11.34 1.76 -3.72
CA ASN A 87 11.44 1.33 -5.12
C ASN A 87 10.18 0.58 -5.61
N SER A 88 9.35 0.12 -4.68
CA SER A 88 8.16 -0.69 -4.90
C SER A 88 7.29 -0.65 -3.64
N PHE A 89 6.04 -1.12 -3.72
CA PHE A 89 5.17 -1.26 -2.54
C PHE A 89 5.66 -2.32 -1.56
N TYR A 90 6.32 -3.36 -2.07
CA TYR A 90 6.89 -4.45 -1.29
C TYR A 90 8.14 -4.99 -2.00
N LYS A 91 9.05 -5.61 -1.25
CA LYS A 91 10.27 -6.23 -1.77
C LYS A 91 10.34 -7.69 -1.35
N GLN A 92 10.37 -8.60 -2.32
CA GLN A 92 10.73 -9.98 -2.05
C GLN A 92 12.22 -10.08 -1.72
N TYR A 93 12.56 -10.86 -0.70
CA TYR A 93 13.94 -11.20 -0.38
C TYR A 93 14.10 -12.71 -0.30
N ARG A 94 15.35 -13.16 -0.41
CA ARG A 94 15.72 -14.57 -0.29
C ARG A 94 16.70 -14.71 0.85
N GLU A 95 16.43 -15.65 1.73
CA GLU A 95 17.33 -16.05 2.80
C GLU A 95 17.43 -17.58 2.77
N ASN A 96 18.67 -18.10 2.75
CA ASN A 96 18.96 -19.54 2.70
C ASN A 96 18.23 -20.30 1.56
N GLY A 97 18.05 -19.65 0.41
CA GLY A 97 17.35 -20.23 -0.75
C GLY A 97 15.82 -20.25 -0.65
N VAL A 98 15.26 -19.85 0.50
CA VAL A 98 13.82 -19.66 0.71
C VAL A 98 13.45 -18.24 0.35
N SER A 99 12.38 -18.06 -0.42
CA SER A 99 11.83 -16.74 -0.72
C SER A 99 10.89 -16.35 0.40
N PHE A 100 11.19 -15.25 1.06
CA PHE A 100 10.35 -14.70 2.11
C PHE A 100 9.47 -13.59 1.55
N PHE A 101 8.32 -13.43 2.18
CA PHE A 101 7.27 -12.53 1.74
C PHE A 101 7.59 -11.08 2.08
N GLY A 102 7.17 -10.17 1.20
CA GLY A 102 7.92 -8.96 0.95
C GLY A 102 7.66 -7.83 1.93
N TYR A 103 8.72 -7.27 2.50
CA TYR A 103 8.62 -6.09 3.35
C TYR A 103 8.21 -4.85 2.55
N ALA A 104 7.41 -4.00 3.18
CA ALA A 104 7.10 -2.65 2.73
C ALA A 104 7.90 -1.62 3.56
N LEU A 105 7.85 -0.36 3.14
CA LEU A 105 8.44 0.76 3.87
C LEU A 105 9.91 0.52 4.28
N ASP A 106 10.28 0.80 5.54
CA ASP A 106 11.64 0.65 6.06
C ASP A 106 11.92 -0.79 6.55
N GLY A 107 11.39 -1.80 5.83
CA GLY A 107 11.67 -3.21 6.11
C GLY A 107 10.67 -3.90 7.03
N ILE A 108 9.46 -3.36 7.17
CA ILE A 108 8.38 -3.95 7.98
C ILE A 108 7.34 -4.63 7.12
N GLU A 109 6.60 -5.58 7.69
CA GLU A 109 5.44 -6.14 7.01
C GLU A 109 4.24 -5.20 7.15
N ALA A 110 3.84 -4.56 6.05
CA ALA A 110 2.70 -3.66 6.03
C ALA A 110 1.92 -3.72 4.72
N ASP A 111 0.60 -3.79 4.86
CA ASP A 111 -0.34 -3.68 3.75
C ASP A 111 -0.82 -2.24 3.62
N MET A 112 -0.97 -1.75 2.39
CA MET A 112 -1.44 -0.39 2.10
C MET A 112 -2.77 -0.44 1.37
N ALA A 113 -3.74 0.35 1.83
CA ALA A 113 -4.97 0.61 1.09
C ALA A 113 -5.13 2.11 0.86
N PHE A 114 -5.52 2.46 -0.36
CA PHE A 114 -5.73 3.83 -0.81
C PHE A 114 -7.22 4.02 -1.01
N LEU A 115 -7.77 4.99 -0.30
CA LEU A 115 -9.20 5.17 -0.10
C LEU A 115 -9.64 6.52 -0.65
N ASN A 116 -10.85 6.58 -1.18
CA ASN A 116 -11.56 7.82 -1.42
C ASN A 116 -12.76 7.85 -0.48
N GLU A 117 -12.76 8.77 0.47
CA GLU A 117 -13.63 8.84 1.64
C GLU A 117 -13.54 7.58 2.51
N LYS A 118 -14.22 6.51 2.09
CA LYS A 118 -14.22 5.19 2.76
C LYS A 118 -14.16 4.03 1.77
N GLU A 119 -14.20 4.32 0.48
CA GLU A 119 -14.20 3.31 -0.57
C GLU A 119 -12.77 2.96 -0.98
N ILE A 120 -12.50 1.66 -1.11
CA ILE A 120 -11.19 1.18 -1.54
C ILE A 120 -11.03 1.45 -3.04
N VAL A 121 -9.98 2.17 -3.40
CA VAL A 121 -9.63 2.46 -4.80
C VAL A 121 -8.56 1.49 -5.28
N PHE A 122 -7.52 1.33 -4.47
CA PHE A 122 -6.34 0.50 -4.73
C PHE A 122 -5.81 -0.04 -3.42
N TYR A 123 -5.26 -1.25 -3.40
CA TYR A 123 -4.59 -1.77 -2.21
C TYR A 123 -3.52 -2.79 -2.57
N THR A 124 -2.64 -3.05 -1.61
CA THR A 124 -1.53 -4.00 -1.72
C THR A 124 -1.63 -5.03 -0.60
N ILE A 125 -1.25 -6.26 -0.91
CA ILE A 125 -1.03 -7.31 0.08
C ILE A 125 0.45 -7.68 -0.04
N ALA A 126 1.26 -7.16 0.87
CA ALA A 126 2.72 -7.24 0.80
C ALA A 126 3.17 -8.70 0.89
N HIS A 127 2.56 -9.48 1.79
CA HIS A 127 2.92 -10.89 1.95
C HIS A 127 2.46 -11.79 0.79
N GLU A 128 1.44 -11.39 0.02
CA GLU A 128 1.04 -12.12 -1.20
C GLU A 128 1.74 -11.58 -2.46
N ASN A 129 2.53 -10.51 -2.34
CA ASN A 129 3.08 -9.74 -3.45
C ASN A 129 2.00 -9.29 -4.44
N GLU A 130 0.85 -8.85 -3.93
CA GLU A 130 -0.29 -8.46 -4.75
C GLU A 130 -0.58 -6.95 -4.73
N MET A 131 -1.01 -6.46 -5.88
CA MET A 131 -1.53 -5.11 -6.08
C MET A 131 -2.87 -5.22 -6.79
N ARG A 132 -3.92 -4.68 -6.17
CA ARG A 132 -5.29 -4.84 -6.64
C ARG A 132 -5.98 -3.49 -6.79
N ILE A 133 -6.67 -3.33 -7.91
CA ILE A 133 -7.46 -2.16 -8.25
C ILE A 133 -8.93 -2.51 -8.06
N TYR A 134 -9.61 -1.75 -7.20
CA TYR A 134 -11.05 -1.82 -7.01
C TYR A 134 -11.78 -0.81 -7.90
N SER A 135 -11.23 0.40 -8.08
CA SER A 135 -11.86 1.46 -8.89
C SER A 135 -11.85 1.15 -10.40
N GLU A 136 -13.03 1.19 -11.01
CA GLU A 136 -13.19 1.03 -12.46
C GLU A 136 -12.61 2.21 -13.27
N SER A 137 -12.66 3.43 -12.73
CA SER A 137 -12.11 4.62 -13.39
C SER A 137 -10.59 4.57 -13.42
N LEU A 138 -9.96 4.28 -12.29
CA LEU A 138 -8.51 4.09 -12.19
C LEU A 138 -8.03 2.95 -13.11
N ALA A 139 -8.75 1.82 -13.12
CA ALA A 139 -8.40 0.69 -13.98
C ALA A 139 -8.44 1.04 -15.48
N ARG A 140 -9.43 1.83 -15.91
CA ARG A 140 -9.54 2.29 -17.31
C ARG A 140 -8.41 3.24 -17.67
N PHE A 141 -8.11 4.20 -16.79
CA PHE A 141 -7.01 5.14 -16.96
C PHE A 141 -5.66 4.41 -17.10
N LEU A 142 -5.34 3.51 -16.17
CA LEU A 142 -4.08 2.77 -16.18
C LEU A 142 -3.92 1.90 -17.44
N LYS A 143 -5.01 1.32 -17.96
CA LYS A 143 -4.96 0.62 -19.25
C LYS A 143 -4.64 1.55 -20.42
N GLY A 144 -5.21 2.75 -20.43
CA GLY A 144 -4.89 3.80 -21.42
C GLY A 144 -3.42 4.21 -21.38
N GLU A 145 -2.84 4.26 -20.19
CA GLU A 145 -1.41 4.55 -19.95
C GLU A 145 -0.49 3.34 -20.22
N GLY A 146 -1.03 2.21 -20.69
CA GLY A 146 -0.25 1.02 -21.07
C GLY A 146 0.16 0.12 -19.90
N TYR A 147 -0.42 0.27 -18.71
CA TYR A 147 -0.20 -0.66 -17.59
C TYR A 147 -0.85 -2.01 -17.82
N ILE A 148 -0.22 -3.06 -17.26
CA ILE A 148 -0.74 -4.43 -17.32
C ILE A 148 -1.79 -4.59 -16.21
N VAL A 149 -3.07 -4.42 -16.58
CA VAL A 149 -4.23 -4.61 -15.69
C VAL A 149 -5.01 -5.86 -16.11
N LYS A 150 -4.94 -6.92 -15.29
CA LYS A 150 -5.65 -8.19 -15.55
C LYS A 150 -6.95 -8.26 -14.78
N LYS A 151 -8.03 -8.73 -15.43
CA LYS A 151 -9.31 -9.02 -14.79
C LYS A 151 -9.33 -10.49 -14.39
N TYR A 152 -9.76 -10.75 -13.16
CA TYR A 152 -10.19 -12.07 -12.69
C TYR A 152 -11.71 -12.02 -12.51
#